data_AF-A0A199VHF6-F1
#
_entry.id   AF-A0A199VHF6-F1
#
_cell.length_a   1.000
_cell.length_b   1.000
_cell.length_c   1.000
_cell.angle_alpha   90.00
_cell.angle_beta   90.00
_cell.angle_gamma   90.00
#
_symmetry.space_group_name_H-M   'P 1'
#
loop_
_entity.id
_entity.type
_entity.pdbx_description
1 polymer ?
#
loop_
_entity_poly.entity_id
_entity_poly.type
_entity_poly.pdbx_seq_one_letter_code
_entity_poly.pdbx_strand_id
1 'polypeptide(L)'
;MTSACPFAKTATVGGSCPVKIEKNQHKDQKEHDDKVDAKSNDSVVSPKCPFGYDSHTFKLGPLSCMICQALLYQSSKCLPCSHKFCKACISRFKDCPLCGADIENIEPDTDLQTIVDRFIDGHARIKRSQLSEDAREVGDGQKKVIYEDVSMERGAFLVQQAMRAFRAQNFESAKSRLSLCAEDIREQLKAAGDSQELCSQLGAVLGMLGDCCRAMGDSISAVSNYEESAEILSKLPTKDLELVHTLSVSLNKIGDLRYYGGDLESARSYYARSLDVRRNAVKEHSNVPSQVVDLAISLAKVADVDRNLGNENVAVDRFEEAIKCLESLKLDADETVVEQRRKSVLDFLHNQLAENQKSASDSSSV
;
A
#
# COMPACT_ATOMS: atom_id res chain seq x y z
N MET A 1 3.04 33.68 -0.45
CA MET A 1 3.75 32.56 0.21
C MET A 1 2.83 31.36 0.10
N THR A 2 3.21 30.33 -0.64
CA THR A 2 2.36 29.17 -0.92
C THR A 2 2.06 28.42 0.37
N SER A 3 0.80 28.43 0.81
CA SER A 3 0.30 27.65 1.93
C SER A 3 0.45 26.17 1.58
N ALA A 4 1.51 25.54 2.11
CA ALA A 4 1.75 24.13 1.90
C ALA A 4 0.58 23.33 2.49
N CYS A 5 -0.16 22.67 1.61
CA CYS A 5 -1.28 21.79 1.93
C CYS A 5 -0.85 20.71 2.95
N PRO A 6 -1.47 20.62 4.16
CA PRO A 6 -1.07 19.64 5.17
C PRO A 6 -1.37 18.20 4.75
N PHE A 7 -2.24 18.00 3.74
CA PHE A 7 -2.56 16.69 3.16
C PHE A 7 -1.38 16.00 2.46
N ALA A 8 -0.29 16.73 2.17
CA ALA A 8 0.93 16.13 1.63
C ALA A 8 1.76 15.38 2.68
N LYS A 9 1.59 15.68 3.99
CA LYS A 9 2.39 15.10 5.08
C LYS A 9 1.73 13.93 5.82
N THR A 10 0.48 13.58 5.51
CA THR A 10 -0.19 12.41 6.09
C THR A 10 0.06 11.11 5.32
N ALA A 11 0.85 11.12 4.24
CA ALA A 11 1.39 9.89 3.65
C ALA A 11 2.64 9.40 4.41
N THR A 12 2.58 9.40 5.75
CA THR A 12 3.51 8.58 6.52
C THR A 12 2.99 7.16 6.45
N VAL A 13 3.78 6.32 5.80
CA VAL A 13 3.58 4.89 5.59
C VAL A 13 3.23 4.21 6.91
N GLY A 14 1.95 3.92 7.10
CA GLY A 14 1.42 3.31 8.31
C GLY A 14 0.04 2.68 8.10
N GLY A 15 -0.27 2.23 6.89
CA GLY A 15 -1.40 1.33 6.64
C GLY A 15 -0.92 -0.10 6.83
N SER A 16 -1.19 -0.69 7.99
CA SER A 16 -1.11 -2.15 8.17
C SER A 16 -2.23 -2.76 7.35
N CYS A 17 -1.90 -3.54 6.31
CA CYS A 17 -2.88 -4.38 5.62
C CYS A 17 -3.42 -5.43 6.61
N PRO A 18 -4.73 -5.51 6.88
CA PRO A 18 -5.29 -6.56 7.73
C PRO A 18 -5.86 -7.66 6.84
N VAL A 19 -5.00 -8.54 6.30
CA VAL A 19 -5.51 -9.81 5.76
C VAL A 19 -5.87 -10.70 6.95
N LYS A 20 -7.15 -10.70 7.34
CA LYS A 20 -7.69 -11.67 8.31
C LYS A 20 -8.07 -12.95 7.56
N ILE A 21 -7.34 -14.02 7.82
CA ILE A 21 -7.68 -15.38 7.38
C ILE A 21 -8.46 -16.05 8.52
N GLU A 22 -9.72 -16.38 8.26
CA GLU A 22 -10.59 -17.10 9.20
C GLU A 22 -10.10 -18.54 9.40
N LYS A 23 -9.97 -18.97 10.67
CA LYS A 23 -9.61 -20.35 11.03
C LYS A 23 -10.86 -21.16 11.37
N ASN A 24 -11.14 -22.19 10.57
CA ASN A 24 -12.16 -23.19 10.89
C ASN A 24 -11.62 -24.21 11.91
N GLN A 25 -12.44 -24.53 12.91
CA GLN A 25 -12.16 -25.44 14.01
C GLN A 25 -12.39 -26.90 13.59
N HIS A 26 -11.50 -27.82 13.95
CA HIS A 26 -11.90 -29.21 14.25
C HIS A 26 -10.96 -29.89 15.27
N LYS A 27 -11.59 -30.72 16.09
CA LYS A 27 -11.23 -31.35 17.37
C LYS A 27 -10.13 -32.43 17.35
N ASP A 28 -9.42 -32.48 18.49
CA ASP A 28 -8.97 -33.61 19.33
C ASP A 28 -8.49 -34.93 18.71
N GLN A 29 -7.28 -35.37 19.10
CA GLN A 29 -7.12 -36.56 19.97
C GLN A 29 -5.69 -36.68 20.57
N LYS A 30 -5.67 -37.24 21.79
CA LYS A 30 -4.57 -37.43 22.77
C LYS A 30 -3.67 -38.64 22.46
N GLU A 31 -2.46 -38.64 23.02
CA GLU A 31 -1.75 -39.72 23.79
C GLU A 31 -0.24 -39.39 23.85
N HIS A 32 0.62 -39.78 24.80
CA HIS A 32 0.60 -40.08 26.24
C HIS A 32 2.09 -39.97 26.69
N ASP A 33 2.31 -39.59 27.95
CA ASP A 33 3.59 -39.36 28.67
C ASP A 33 4.64 -40.49 28.63
N ASP A 34 5.94 -40.13 28.75
CA ASP A 34 6.84 -40.70 29.76
C ASP A 34 8.11 -39.84 30.05
N LYS A 35 8.42 -39.68 31.35
CA LYS A 35 9.51 -38.90 31.98
C LYS A 35 10.78 -39.73 32.20
N VAL A 36 11.99 -39.12 32.13
CA VAL A 36 13.09 -39.25 33.14
C VAL A 36 14.01 -38.01 33.12
N ASP A 37 14.49 -37.63 34.31
CA ASP A 37 15.10 -36.38 34.80
C ASP A 37 16.60 -36.07 34.52
N ALA A 38 16.88 -34.75 34.51
CA ALA A 38 17.98 -33.97 35.11
C ALA A 38 19.41 -33.87 34.51
N LYS A 39 19.79 -32.66 34.01
CA LYS A 39 20.64 -31.63 34.71
C LYS A 39 21.12 -30.48 33.79
N SER A 40 21.01 -29.24 34.29
CA SER A 40 21.77 -27.99 34.04
C SER A 40 21.95 -27.44 32.60
N ASN A 41 21.31 -26.30 32.29
CA ASN A 41 22.02 -25.01 32.10
C ASN A 41 21.03 -23.84 31.99
N ASP A 42 21.42 -22.67 32.50
CA ASP A 42 20.67 -21.43 32.46
C ASP A 42 20.45 -20.99 31.00
N SER A 43 19.20 -21.03 30.53
CA SER A 43 18.81 -20.42 29.26
C SER A 43 17.37 -19.93 29.40
N VAL A 44 17.19 -18.61 29.39
CA VAL A 44 15.88 -17.98 29.24
C VAL A 44 15.35 -18.39 27.87
N VAL A 45 14.55 -19.45 27.84
CA VAL A 45 13.85 -19.89 26.63
C VAL A 45 12.72 -18.90 26.39
N SER A 46 12.94 -17.97 25.46
CA SER A 46 11.89 -17.16 24.87
C SER A 46 10.79 -18.08 24.30
N PRO A 47 9.50 -17.78 24.49
CA PRO A 47 8.43 -18.69 24.11
C PRO A 47 8.46 -18.91 22.60
N LYS A 48 8.84 -20.11 22.17
CA LYS A 48 8.78 -20.55 20.78
C LYS A 48 7.38 -21.03 20.47
N CYS A 49 6.79 -20.48 19.42
CA CYS A 49 5.58 -21.01 18.81
C CYS A 49 5.81 -22.47 18.38
N PRO A 50 4.83 -23.39 18.48
CA PRO A 50 4.99 -24.81 18.11
C PRO A 50 5.37 -25.06 16.64
N PHE A 51 5.37 -24.01 15.81
CA PHE A 51 5.76 -24.02 14.40
C PHE A 51 7.10 -23.30 14.12
N GLY A 52 7.85 -22.91 15.17
CA GLY A 52 9.25 -22.49 15.06
C GLY A 52 9.51 -21.03 14.67
N TYR A 53 8.52 -20.13 14.76
CA TYR A 53 8.67 -18.74 14.32
C TYR A 53 9.07 -17.78 15.46
N ASP A 54 10.15 -17.03 15.23
CA ASP A 54 10.55 -15.84 15.97
C ASP A 54 10.71 -14.67 14.97
N SER A 55 11.01 -13.46 15.45
CA SER A 55 11.21 -12.27 14.60
C SER A 55 12.38 -12.37 13.59
N HIS A 56 13.04 -13.53 13.45
CA HIS A 56 14.19 -13.77 12.58
C HIS A 56 13.91 -14.68 11.35
N THR A 57 12.68 -15.13 11.11
CA THR A 57 12.42 -16.32 10.26
C THR A 57 12.02 -16.13 8.79
N PHE A 58 12.28 -14.99 8.12
CA PHE A 58 12.39 -15.00 6.65
C PHE A 58 13.59 -14.18 6.17
N LYS A 59 14.77 -14.79 6.26
CA LYS A 59 15.96 -14.26 5.59
C LYS A 59 15.84 -14.66 4.12
N LEU A 60 15.55 -13.69 3.23
CA LEU A 60 15.79 -13.78 1.77
C LEU A 60 17.23 -14.19 1.43
N GLY A 61 18.09 -14.33 2.45
CA GLY A 61 19.43 -14.86 2.37
C GLY A 61 20.29 -13.92 1.53
N PRO A 62 21.12 -14.46 0.62
CA PRO A 62 21.97 -13.65 -0.24
C PRO A 62 21.19 -12.83 -1.29
N LEU A 63 19.87 -13.04 -1.42
CA LEU A 63 19.03 -12.37 -2.42
C LEU A 63 18.37 -11.08 -1.92
N SER A 64 18.54 -10.72 -0.63
CA SER A 64 18.09 -9.41 -0.13
C SER A 64 19.12 -8.32 -0.32
N CYS A 65 18.66 -7.17 -0.79
CA CYS A 65 19.38 -5.93 -0.64
C CYS A 65 19.29 -5.45 0.81
N MET A 66 20.40 -5.16 1.45
CA MET A 66 20.41 -4.66 2.84
C MET A 66 19.92 -3.22 3.00
N ILE A 67 19.95 -2.41 1.93
CA ILE A 67 19.53 -1.00 2.00
C ILE A 67 18.01 -0.94 2.01
N CYS A 68 17.35 -1.58 1.04
CA CYS A 68 15.89 -1.58 0.97
C CYS A 68 15.23 -2.76 1.70
N GLN A 69 16.03 -3.74 2.16
CA GLN A 69 15.57 -4.98 2.79
C GLN A 69 14.57 -5.78 1.94
N ALA A 70 14.49 -5.45 0.65
CA ALA A 70 13.70 -6.15 -0.34
C ALA A 70 14.57 -7.14 -1.11
N LEU A 71 13.92 -8.03 -1.86
CA LEU A 71 14.58 -8.83 -2.89
C LEU A 71 15.38 -7.91 -3.83
N LEU A 72 16.54 -8.36 -4.29
CA LEU A 72 17.37 -7.58 -5.21
C LEU A 72 16.62 -7.24 -6.51
N TYR A 73 16.99 -6.13 -7.12
CA TYR A 73 16.45 -5.67 -8.40
C TYR A 73 17.52 -4.87 -9.11
N GLN A 74 17.78 -5.23 -10.38
CA GLN A 74 18.97 -4.79 -11.10
C GLN A 74 20.20 -4.97 -10.21
N SER A 75 20.42 -6.22 -9.78
CA SER A 75 21.51 -6.62 -8.90
C SER A 75 22.84 -6.06 -9.41
N SER A 76 23.55 -5.36 -8.54
CA SER A 76 24.81 -4.69 -8.88
C SER A 76 25.85 -4.95 -7.79
N LYS A 77 27.11 -5.10 -8.19
CA LYS A 77 28.27 -5.30 -7.33
C LYS A 77 29.12 -4.02 -7.30
N CYS A 78 29.60 -3.65 -6.11
CA CYS A 78 30.51 -2.52 -5.93
C CYS A 78 31.95 -2.96 -6.18
N LEU A 79 32.77 -2.18 -6.86
CA LEU A 79 34.20 -2.40 -6.94
C LEU A 79 34.95 -1.47 -5.97
N PRO A 80 36.00 -1.97 -5.27
CA PRO A 80 36.58 -3.32 -5.36
C PRO A 80 35.95 -4.37 -4.42
N CYS A 81 35.15 -3.97 -3.44
CA CYS A 81 34.70 -4.86 -2.36
C CYS A 81 33.72 -5.98 -2.76
N SER A 82 33.19 -5.95 -3.98
CA SER A 82 32.26 -6.94 -4.56
C SER A 82 30.93 -7.13 -3.81
N HIS A 83 30.60 -6.22 -2.89
CA HIS A 83 29.32 -6.22 -2.17
C HIS A 83 28.14 -5.88 -3.07
N LYS A 84 27.00 -6.53 -2.82
CA LYS A 84 25.88 -6.60 -3.76
C LYS A 84 24.63 -5.90 -3.24
N PHE A 85 24.01 -5.10 -4.10
CA PHE A 85 22.86 -4.26 -3.78
C PHE A 85 21.93 -4.12 -5.00
N CYS A 86 20.75 -3.56 -4.82
CA CYS A 86 19.98 -3.04 -5.96
C CYS A 86 20.72 -1.84 -6.55
N LYS A 87 20.78 -1.74 -7.89
CA LYS A 87 21.39 -0.61 -8.60
C LYS A 87 20.96 0.75 -8.04
N ALA A 88 19.65 1.01 -8.02
CA ALA A 88 19.09 2.27 -7.53
C ALA A 88 19.42 2.56 -6.06
N CYS A 89 19.55 1.53 -5.21
CA CYS A 89 19.89 1.71 -3.81
C CYS A 89 21.35 2.15 -3.63
N ILE A 90 22.28 1.49 -4.32
CA ILE A 90 23.71 1.74 -4.14
C ILE A 90 24.19 3.00 -4.85
N SER A 91 23.55 3.41 -5.96
CA SER A 91 23.89 4.65 -6.68
C SER A 91 23.77 5.93 -5.84
N ARG A 92 23.19 5.86 -4.63
CA ARG A 92 23.03 6.98 -3.70
C ARG A 92 24.22 7.18 -2.77
N PHE A 93 25.17 6.23 -2.75
CA PHE A 93 26.29 6.20 -1.84
C PHE A 93 27.61 6.32 -2.59
N LYS A 94 28.60 6.93 -1.94
CA LYS A 94 29.98 7.02 -2.46
C LYS A 94 30.88 5.93 -1.87
N ASP A 95 30.54 5.47 -0.68
CA ASP A 95 31.19 4.43 0.10
C ASP A 95 30.22 3.24 0.28
N CYS A 96 30.79 2.03 0.34
CA CYS A 96 30.01 0.81 0.46
C CYS A 96 29.35 0.74 1.85
N PRO A 97 28.01 0.65 1.94
CA PRO A 97 27.32 0.61 3.23
C PRO A 97 27.61 -0.64 4.09
N LEU A 98 28.30 -1.66 3.55
CA LEU A 98 28.71 -2.86 4.29
C LEU A 98 30.06 -2.74 4.97
N CYS A 99 31.06 -2.24 4.24
CA CYS A 99 32.45 -2.26 4.69
C CYS A 99 33.10 -0.89 4.77
N GLY A 100 32.41 0.17 4.33
CA GLY A 100 32.93 1.54 4.29
C GLY A 100 34.01 1.77 3.23
N ALA A 101 34.26 0.82 2.33
CA ALA A 101 35.22 1.01 1.24
C ALA A 101 34.65 1.97 0.18
N ASP A 102 35.48 2.87 -0.35
CA ASP A 102 35.09 3.76 -1.45
C ASP A 102 34.64 2.95 -2.68
N ILE A 103 33.54 3.38 -3.29
CA ILE A 103 32.98 2.75 -4.49
C ILE A 103 33.65 3.40 -5.70
N GLU A 104 34.58 2.68 -6.33
CA GLU A 104 35.22 3.13 -7.57
C GLU A 104 34.28 2.98 -8.77
N ASN A 105 33.54 1.87 -8.82
CA ASN A 105 32.59 1.58 -9.88
C ASN A 105 31.46 0.66 -9.39
N ILE A 106 30.33 0.69 -10.10
CA ILE A 106 29.17 -0.18 -9.87
C ILE A 106 28.91 -0.97 -11.15
N GLU A 107 29.08 -2.29 -11.09
CA GLU A 107 28.85 -3.18 -12.22
C GLU A 107 27.59 -4.01 -12.03
N PRO A 108 26.84 -4.34 -13.11
CA PRO A 108 25.72 -5.26 -13.01
C PRO A 108 26.20 -6.67 -12.65
N ASP A 109 25.43 -7.36 -11.80
CA ASP A 109 25.60 -8.78 -11.47
C ASP A 109 24.44 -9.57 -12.10
N THR A 110 24.62 -9.95 -13.36
CA THR A 110 23.59 -10.63 -14.18
C THR A 110 23.30 -12.04 -13.70
N ASP A 111 24.29 -12.73 -13.14
CA ASP A 111 24.14 -14.10 -12.63
C ASP A 111 23.26 -14.09 -11.38
N LEU A 112 23.53 -13.17 -10.46
CA LEU A 112 22.69 -13.01 -9.28
C LEU A 112 21.28 -12.55 -9.65
N GLN A 113 21.15 -11.63 -10.60
CA GLN A 113 19.82 -11.20 -11.06
C GLN A 113 19.03 -12.37 -11.65
N THR A 114 19.68 -13.25 -12.42
CA THR A 114 19.03 -14.45 -12.98
C THR A 114 18.54 -15.39 -11.88
N ILE A 115 19.30 -15.55 -10.79
CA ILE A 115 18.89 -16.36 -9.63
C ILE A 115 17.67 -15.72 -8.94
N VAL A 116 17.67 -14.40 -8.80
CA VAL A 116 16.55 -13.63 -8.23
C VAL A 116 15.28 -13.78 -9.07
N ASP A 117 15.40 -13.67 -10.39
CA ASP A 117 14.27 -13.80 -11.31
C ASP A 117 13.70 -15.22 -11.27
N ARG A 118 14.57 -16.24 -11.27
CA ARG A 118 14.16 -17.64 -11.07
C ARG A 118 13.49 -17.87 -9.71
N PHE A 119 13.91 -17.15 -8.67
CA PHE A 119 13.27 -17.20 -7.36
C PHE A 119 11.85 -16.60 -7.41
N ILE A 120 11.63 -15.50 -8.13
CA ILE A 120 10.30 -14.92 -8.35
C ILE A 120 9.42 -15.89 -9.15
N ASP A 121 9.94 -16.45 -10.25
CA ASP A 121 9.29 -17.48 -11.06
C ASP A 121 9.05 -18.80 -10.33
N GLY A 122 9.80 -19.01 -9.25
CA GLY A 122 9.68 -20.08 -8.27
C GLY A 122 8.72 -19.76 -7.11
N HIS A 123 8.27 -18.51 -6.96
CA HIS A 123 7.14 -18.07 -6.10
C HIS A 123 5.75 -17.79 -6.74
N ALA A 124 5.55 -17.75 -8.06
CA ALA A 124 4.94 -19.01 -8.50
C ALA A 124 4.09 -19.31 -9.74
N ARG A 125 4.60 -20.30 -10.49
CA ARG A 125 4.34 -21.77 -10.39
C ARG A 125 4.00 -22.52 -9.05
N ILE A 126 4.11 -22.00 -7.81
CA ILE A 126 3.71 -22.78 -6.59
C ILE A 126 2.21 -23.06 -6.58
N LYS A 127 1.40 -22.28 -7.30
CA LYS A 127 0.06 -22.72 -7.74
C LYS A 127 0.16 -23.69 -8.94
N ARG A 128 0.79 -24.86 -8.78
CA ARG A 128 0.63 -25.98 -9.73
C ARG A 128 -0.32 -27.02 -9.16
N SER A 129 -1.54 -26.98 -9.71
CA SER A 129 -2.49 -28.07 -9.94
C SER A 129 -2.97 -28.87 -8.73
N GLN A 130 -4.13 -28.48 -8.20
CA GLN A 130 -5.18 -29.51 -8.10
C GLN A 130 -5.57 -29.90 -9.53
N LEU A 131 -5.83 -31.19 -9.73
CA LEU A 131 -6.21 -31.90 -10.97
C LEU A 131 -5.06 -32.53 -11.78
N SER A 132 -4.71 -33.75 -11.38
CA SER A 132 -4.86 -34.91 -12.28
C SER A 132 -5.05 -36.18 -11.44
N GLU A 133 -6.29 -36.69 -11.41
CA GLU A 133 -6.49 -38.14 -11.37
C GLU A 133 -5.79 -38.74 -12.60
N ASP A 134 -5.25 -39.94 -12.44
CA ASP A 134 -4.58 -40.78 -13.46
C ASP A 134 -3.15 -40.42 -13.90
N ALA A 135 -2.17 -40.81 -13.08
CA ALA A 135 -0.88 -41.28 -13.59
C ALA A 135 -0.33 -42.42 -12.71
N ARG A 136 -0.17 -43.57 -13.37
CA ARG A 136 0.29 -44.86 -12.83
C ARG A 136 1.66 -44.75 -12.16
N GLU A 137 1.85 -45.54 -11.11
CA GLU A 137 3.14 -45.85 -10.50
C GLU A 137 4.13 -46.35 -11.56
N VAL A 138 5.27 -45.67 -11.71
CA VAL A 138 6.56 -46.28 -12.01
C VAL A 138 7.63 -45.46 -11.27
N GLY A 139 8.39 -46.13 -10.40
CA GLY A 139 9.35 -45.49 -9.50
C GLY A 139 10.64 -45.04 -10.18
N ASP A 140 11.22 -43.95 -9.65
CA ASP A 140 12.65 -43.85 -9.34
C ASP A 140 12.94 -42.65 -8.40
N GLY A 141 13.49 -42.94 -7.22
CA GLY A 141 14.69 -42.28 -6.70
C GLY A 141 14.83 -40.76 -6.48
N GLN A 142 13.79 -39.92 -6.50
CA GLN A 142 13.93 -38.53 -6.05
C GLN A 142 12.95 -38.17 -4.94
N LYS A 143 13.48 -37.92 -3.73
CA LYS A 143 12.76 -37.35 -2.60
C LYS A 143 12.07 -36.06 -3.06
N LYS A 144 10.79 -36.18 -3.40
CA LYS A 144 9.89 -35.05 -3.64
C LYS A 144 9.71 -34.39 -2.28
N VAL A 145 10.47 -33.32 -2.04
CA VAL A 145 10.26 -32.46 -0.88
C VAL A 145 8.90 -31.80 -1.10
N ILE A 146 7.89 -32.36 -0.44
CA ILE A 146 6.57 -31.76 -0.33
C ILE A 146 6.77 -30.57 0.61
N TYR A 147 6.88 -29.36 0.05
CA TYR A 147 6.76 -28.15 0.86
C TYR A 147 5.29 -28.06 1.29
N GLU A 148 5.06 -28.38 2.55
CA GLU A 148 3.78 -28.26 3.24
C GLU A 148 3.30 -26.79 3.16
N ASP A 149 2.03 -26.61 2.79
CA ASP A 149 1.37 -25.35 2.47
C ASP A 149 1.48 -24.28 3.56
N VAL A 150 2.55 -23.50 3.53
CA VAL A 150 2.71 -22.26 4.34
C VAL A 150 3.26 -21.11 3.49
N SER A 151 2.92 -21.07 2.19
CA SER A 151 3.33 -20.00 1.28
C SER A 151 2.28 -18.90 1.27
N MET A 152 2.68 -17.67 1.59
CA MET A 152 1.95 -16.50 1.09
C MET A 152 1.68 -16.69 -0.41
N GLU A 153 0.49 -16.32 -0.89
CA GLU A 153 0.21 -16.31 -2.33
C GLU A 153 1.21 -15.37 -3.02
N ARG A 154 1.72 -15.76 -4.21
CA ARG A 154 2.72 -15.01 -4.99
C ARG A 154 2.48 -13.49 -4.99
N GLY A 155 1.23 -13.07 -5.18
CA GLY A 155 0.83 -11.67 -5.20
C GLY A 155 1.14 -10.94 -3.90
N ALA A 156 0.79 -11.53 -2.75
CA ALA A 156 1.07 -10.92 -1.44
C ALA A 156 2.58 -10.79 -1.17
N PHE A 157 3.38 -11.78 -1.60
CA PHE A 157 4.84 -11.69 -1.53
C PHE A 157 5.38 -10.54 -2.39
N LEU A 158 4.93 -10.43 -3.65
CA LEU A 158 5.35 -9.36 -4.56
C LEU A 158 5.00 -7.97 -4.01
N VAL A 159 3.77 -7.80 -3.50
CA VAL A 159 3.32 -6.55 -2.87
C VAL A 159 4.20 -6.22 -1.66
N GLN A 160 4.51 -7.18 -0.79
CA GLN A 160 5.37 -6.96 0.37
C GLN A 160 6.77 -6.47 -0.05
N GLN A 161 7.38 -7.11 -1.05
CA GLN A 161 8.70 -6.70 -1.56
C GLN A 161 8.64 -5.33 -2.25
N ALA A 162 7.55 -5.05 -2.97
CA ALA A 162 7.33 -3.74 -3.58
C ALA A 162 7.23 -2.63 -2.53
N MET A 163 6.49 -2.85 -1.45
CA MET A 163 6.35 -1.87 -0.36
C MET A 163 7.67 -1.60 0.37
N ARG A 164 8.50 -2.62 0.56
CA ARG A 164 9.87 -2.44 1.09
C ARG A 164 10.73 -1.59 0.16
N ALA A 165 10.72 -1.90 -1.13
CA ALA A 165 11.46 -1.13 -2.14
C ALA A 165 10.96 0.33 -2.23
N PHE A 166 9.64 0.54 -2.20
CA PHE A 166 9.02 1.87 -2.24
C PHE A 166 9.45 2.75 -1.06
N ARG A 167 9.42 2.20 0.17
CA ARG A 167 9.88 2.91 1.39
C ARG A 167 11.35 3.31 1.32
N ALA A 168 12.17 2.50 0.66
CA ALA A 168 13.57 2.79 0.41
C ALA A 168 13.81 3.71 -0.81
N GLN A 169 12.73 4.24 -1.41
CA GLN A 169 12.75 5.08 -2.61
C GLN A 169 13.38 4.38 -3.84
N ASN A 170 13.31 3.05 -3.89
CA ASN A 170 13.63 2.28 -5.08
C ASN A 170 12.34 2.00 -5.85
N PHE A 171 11.85 3.05 -6.54
CA PHE A 171 10.54 3.05 -7.17
C PHE A 171 10.50 2.15 -8.40
N GLU A 172 11.60 1.96 -9.12
CA GLU A 172 11.70 1.05 -10.26
C GLU A 172 11.45 -0.39 -9.82
N SER A 173 12.08 -0.78 -8.70
CA SER A 173 11.93 -2.10 -8.11
C SER A 173 10.52 -2.34 -7.57
N ALA A 174 9.90 -1.32 -6.99
CA ALA A 174 8.51 -1.38 -6.54
C ALA A 174 7.54 -1.52 -7.73
N LYS A 175 7.70 -0.67 -8.76
CA LYS A 175 6.90 -0.67 -9.99
C LYS A 175 6.95 -2.03 -10.67
N SER A 176 8.16 -2.57 -10.90
CA SER A 176 8.34 -3.86 -11.57
C SER A 176 7.58 -5.00 -10.88
N ARG A 177 7.62 -5.06 -9.55
CA ARG A 177 6.94 -6.13 -8.80
C ARG A 177 5.42 -5.97 -8.77
N LEU A 178 4.94 -4.75 -8.66
CA LEU A 178 3.51 -4.48 -8.72
C LEU A 178 2.94 -4.72 -10.11
N SER A 179 3.72 -4.45 -11.18
CA SER A 179 3.34 -4.78 -12.56
C SER A 179 3.16 -6.29 -12.74
N LEU A 180 4.13 -7.09 -12.28
CA LEU A 180 4.01 -8.55 -12.27
C LEU A 180 2.78 -9.01 -11.49
N CYS A 181 2.54 -8.45 -10.31
CA CYS A 181 1.36 -8.80 -9.51
C CYS A 181 0.04 -8.43 -10.22
N ALA A 182 -0.03 -7.27 -10.87
CA ALA A 182 -1.22 -6.85 -11.61
C ALA A 182 -1.48 -7.76 -12.82
N GLU A 183 -0.43 -8.16 -13.54
CA GLU A 183 -0.51 -9.11 -14.65
C GLU A 183 -1.00 -10.49 -14.17
N ASP A 184 -0.41 -11.02 -13.09
CA ASP A 184 -0.83 -12.29 -12.47
C ASP A 184 -2.33 -12.27 -12.08
N ILE A 185 -2.82 -11.15 -11.54
CA ILE A 185 -4.24 -11.01 -11.16
C ILE A 185 -5.13 -10.89 -12.41
N ARG A 186 -4.70 -10.13 -13.44
CA ARG A 186 -5.44 -10.03 -14.71
C ARG A 186 -5.55 -11.38 -15.42
N GLU A 187 -4.51 -12.20 -15.37
CA GLU A 187 -4.56 -13.57 -15.91
C GLU A 187 -5.52 -14.46 -15.12
N GLN A 188 -5.51 -14.36 -13.79
CA GLN A 188 -6.47 -15.08 -12.94
C GLN A 188 -7.91 -14.66 -13.21
N LEU A 189 -8.19 -13.36 -13.39
CA LEU A 189 -9.51 -12.86 -13.76
C LEU A 189 -9.98 -13.39 -15.12
N LYS A 190 -9.07 -13.50 -16.10
CA LYS A 190 -9.39 -14.10 -17.41
C LYS A 190 -9.71 -15.59 -17.31
N ALA A 191 -9.03 -16.32 -16.41
CA ALA A 191 -9.18 -17.76 -16.27
C ALA A 191 -10.38 -18.17 -15.39
N ALA A 192 -10.61 -17.45 -14.29
CA ALA A 192 -11.64 -17.76 -13.29
C ALA A 192 -12.93 -16.95 -13.45
N GLY A 193 -12.94 -15.93 -14.32
CA GLY A 193 -14.03 -14.97 -14.44
C GLY A 193 -13.95 -13.83 -13.42
N ASP A 194 -14.93 -12.92 -13.47
CA ASP A 194 -15.01 -11.76 -12.58
C ASP A 194 -15.23 -12.20 -11.12
N SER A 195 -14.15 -12.21 -10.33
CA SER A 195 -14.18 -12.38 -8.88
C SER A 195 -14.08 -11.01 -8.20
N GLN A 196 -15.01 -10.71 -7.30
CA GLN A 196 -15.01 -9.47 -6.52
C GLN A 196 -13.69 -9.29 -5.74
N GLU A 197 -13.14 -10.37 -5.19
CA GLU A 197 -11.88 -10.32 -4.45
C GLU A 197 -10.70 -9.99 -5.36
N LEU A 198 -10.60 -10.65 -6.52
CA LEU A 198 -9.53 -10.37 -7.48
C LEU A 198 -9.63 -8.96 -8.06
N CYS A 199 -10.84 -8.46 -8.34
CA CYS A 199 -11.06 -7.07 -8.74
C CYS A 199 -10.62 -6.08 -7.66
N SER A 200 -10.92 -6.39 -6.39
CA SER A 200 -10.49 -5.59 -5.24
C SER A 200 -8.97 -5.53 -5.12
N GLN A 201 -8.33 -6.70 -5.20
CA GLN A 201 -6.86 -6.83 -5.18
C GLN A 201 -6.21 -6.09 -6.36
N LEU A 202 -6.74 -6.26 -7.58
CA LEU A 202 -6.24 -5.57 -8.77
C LEU A 202 -6.36 -4.05 -8.60
N GLY A 203 -7.51 -3.56 -8.14
CA GLY A 203 -7.72 -2.14 -7.86
C GLY A 203 -6.70 -1.57 -6.87
N ALA A 204 -6.40 -2.30 -5.79
CA ALA A 204 -5.39 -1.90 -4.82
C ALA A 204 -3.96 -1.90 -5.41
N VAL A 205 -3.60 -2.93 -6.18
CA VAL A 205 -2.28 -3.03 -6.84
C VAL A 205 -2.08 -1.91 -7.86
N LEU A 206 -3.11 -1.59 -8.65
CA LEU A 206 -3.09 -0.46 -9.59
C LEU A 206 -2.95 0.88 -8.87
N GLY A 207 -3.62 1.05 -7.72
CA GLY A 207 -3.41 2.24 -6.87
C GLY A 207 -1.95 2.39 -6.42
N MET A 208 -1.31 1.27 -6.01
CA MET A 208 0.11 1.27 -5.65
C MET A 208 1.05 1.51 -6.85
N LEU A 209 0.69 1.01 -8.05
CA LEU A 209 1.41 1.32 -9.29
C LEU A 209 1.34 2.81 -9.63
N GLY A 210 0.16 3.41 -9.48
CA GLY A 210 -0.04 4.85 -9.63
C GLY A 210 0.87 5.63 -8.69
N ASP A 211 1.01 5.20 -7.44
CA ASP A 211 1.92 5.82 -6.47
C ASP A 211 3.38 5.73 -6.88
N CYS A 212 3.81 4.60 -7.44
CA CYS A 212 5.15 4.43 -7.99
C CYS A 212 5.41 5.37 -9.17
N CYS A 213 4.50 5.40 -10.15
CA CYS A 213 4.61 6.28 -11.31
C CYS A 213 4.65 7.76 -10.89
N ARG A 214 3.79 8.17 -9.95
CA ARG A 214 3.79 9.52 -9.41
C ARG A 214 5.12 9.87 -8.72
N ALA A 215 5.66 8.97 -7.90
CA ALA A 215 6.94 9.19 -7.22
C ALA A 215 8.12 9.28 -8.19
N MET A 216 8.02 8.63 -9.36
CA MET A 216 8.99 8.72 -10.45
C MET A 216 8.80 9.95 -11.35
N GLY A 217 7.77 10.79 -11.11
CA GLY A 217 7.45 11.95 -11.94
C GLY A 217 6.67 11.63 -13.22
N ASP A 218 6.23 10.39 -13.40
CA ASP A 218 5.41 9.94 -14.54
C ASP A 218 3.92 10.13 -14.22
N SER A 219 3.44 11.37 -14.36
CA SER A 219 2.06 11.74 -14.07
C SER A 219 1.05 11.07 -15.01
N ILE A 220 1.42 10.84 -16.26
CA ILE A 220 0.55 10.22 -17.27
C ILE A 220 0.24 8.77 -16.89
N SER A 221 1.27 7.96 -16.63
CA SER A 221 1.05 6.58 -16.19
C SER A 221 0.39 6.53 -14.81
N ALA A 222 0.67 7.48 -13.92
CA ALA A 222 0.01 7.53 -12.61
C ALA A 222 -1.50 7.71 -12.76
N VAL A 223 -1.95 8.70 -13.56
CA VAL A 223 -3.36 8.92 -13.84
C VAL A 223 -4.00 7.67 -14.45
N SER A 224 -3.37 7.06 -15.46
CA SER A 224 -3.90 5.85 -16.11
C SER A 224 -4.11 4.69 -15.13
N ASN A 225 -3.16 4.43 -14.24
CA ASN A 225 -3.29 3.36 -13.23
C ASN A 225 -4.38 3.68 -12.19
N TYR A 226 -4.48 4.94 -11.73
CA TYR A 226 -5.54 5.32 -10.80
C TYR A 226 -6.93 5.30 -11.44
N GLU A 227 -7.05 5.66 -12.72
CA GLU A 227 -8.31 5.60 -13.47
C GLU A 227 -8.77 4.15 -13.64
N GLU A 228 -7.87 3.24 -14.03
CA GLU A 228 -8.17 1.81 -14.11
C GLU A 228 -8.56 1.23 -12.74
N SER A 229 -7.82 1.60 -11.68
CA SER A 229 -8.16 1.25 -10.29
C SER A 229 -9.57 1.71 -9.92
N ALA A 230 -9.90 2.98 -10.18
CA ALA A 230 -11.20 3.54 -9.86
C ALA A 230 -12.33 2.90 -10.68
N GLU A 231 -12.10 2.60 -11.96
CA GLU A 231 -13.08 1.94 -12.82
C GLU A 231 -13.42 0.54 -12.30
N ILE A 232 -12.41 -0.27 -11.99
CA ILE A 232 -12.60 -1.64 -11.47
C ILE A 232 -13.35 -1.59 -10.14
N LEU A 233 -12.89 -0.75 -9.20
CA LEU A 233 -13.47 -0.67 -7.86
C LEU A 233 -14.89 -0.09 -7.86
N SER A 234 -15.22 0.80 -8.80
CA SER A 234 -16.57 1.38 -8.91
C SER A 234 -17.67 0.38 -9.31
N LYS A 235 -17.28 -0.76 -9.89
CA LYS A 235 -18.20 -1.84 -10.29
C LYS A 235 -18.51 -2.79 -9.13
N LEU A 236 -17.80 -2.67 -8.00
CA LEU A 236 -17.95 -3.54 -6.84
C LEU A 236 -18.98 -2.97 -5.84
N PRO A 237 -19.67 -3.82 -5.05
CA PRO A 237 -20.59 -3.36 -4.02
C PRO A 237 -19.88 -2.47 -2.98
N THR A 238 -20.44 -1.29 -2.70
CA THR A 238 -19.86 -0.26 -1.81
C THR A 238 -19.97 -0.55 -0.31
N LYS A 239 -20.34 -1.77 0.08
CA LYS A 239 -20.53 -2.17 1.49
C LYS A 239 -19.22 -2.38 2.25
N ASP A 240 -18.11 -2.53 1.52
CA ASP A 240 -16.79 -2.71 2.11
C ASP A 240 -16.09 -1.34 2.24
N LEU A 241 -15.78 -0.97 3.48
CA LEU A 241 -15.12 0.28 3.82
C LEU A 241 -13.70 0.37 3.22
N GLU A 242 -13.02 -0.76 3.01
CA GLU A 242 -11.70 -0.78 2.38
C GLU A 242 -11.79 -0.44 0.88
N LEU A 243 -12.83 -0.93 0.19
CA LEU A 243 -13.10 -0.59 -1.20
C LEU A 243 -13.48 0.87 -1.37
N VAL A 244 -14.37 1.37 -0.50
CA VAL A 244 -14.74 2.80 -0.45
C VAL A 244 -13.50 3.66 -0.25
N HIS A 245 -12.63 3.28 0.70
CA HIS A 245 -11.41 4.01 0.98
C HIS A 245 -10.48 4.03 -0.23
N THR A 246 -10.20 2.86 -0.82
CA THR A 246 -9.28 2.72 -1.94
C THR A 246 -9.77 3.48 -3.18
N LEU A 247 -11.06 3.36 -3.53
CA LEU A 247 -11.69 4.07 -4.63
C LEU A 247 -11.61 5.60 -4.45
N SER A 248 -12.00 6.10 -3.27
CA SER A 248 -11.94 7.53 -2.95
C SER A 248 -10.51 8.07 -2.99
N VAL A 249 -9.53 7.29 -2.50
CA VAL A 249 -8.11 7.67 -2.55
C VAL A 249 -7.60 7.74 -3.99
N SER A 250 -7.92 6.76 -4.85
CA SER A 250 -7.53 6.80 -6.27
C SER A 250 -8.11 8.02 -6.98
N LEU A 251 -9.40 8.32 -6.78
CA LEU A 251 -10.04 9.52 -7.33
C LEU A 251 -9.38 10.83 -6.83
N ASN A 252 -9.11 10.92 -5.53
CA ASN A 252 -8.42 12.07 -4.95
C ASN A 252 -7.01 12.26 -5.51
N LYS A 253 -6.25 11.17 -5.71
CA LYS A 253 -4.90 11.25 -6.28
C LYS A 253 -4.90 11.73 -7.73
N ILE A 254 -5.90 11.33 -8.52
CA ILE A 254 -6.09 11.90 -9.88
C ILE A 254 -6.42 13.38 -9.77
N GLY A 255 -7.35 13.75 -8.88
CA GLY A 255 -7.71 15.15 -8.62
C GLY A 255 -6.49 16.00 -8.25
N ASP A 256 -5.63 15.51 -7.35
CA ASP A 256 -4.39 16.18 -6.94
C ASP A 256 -3.44 16.37 -8.13
N LEU A 257 -3.26 15.34 -8.98
CA LEU A 257 -2.41 15.43 -10.17
C LEU A 257 -2.94 16.46 -11.18
N ARG A 258 -4.26 16.52 -11.38
CA ARG A 258 -4.90 17.51 -12.26
C ARG A 258 -4.80 18.92 -11.69
N TYR A 259 -5.04 19.07 -10.39
CA TYR A 259 -4.97 20.34 -9.68
C TYR A 259 -3.57 20.95 -9.79
N TYR A 260 -2.52 20.20 -9.46
CA TYR A 260 -1.14 20.69 -9.60
C TYR A 260 -0.70 20.85 -11.06
N GLY A 261 -1.38 20.16 -12.00
CA GLY A 261 -1.23 20.37 -13.43
C GLY A 261 -1.96 21.60 -13.98
N GLY A 262 -2.73 22.33 -13.14
CA GLY A 262 -3.51 23.51 -13.54
C GLY A 262 -4.86 23.21 -14.17
N ASP A 263 -5.25 21.94 -14.31
CA ASP A 263 -6.55 21.52 -14.83
C ASP A 263 -7.56 21.42 -13.68
N LEU A 264 -7.99 22.59 -13.20
CA LEU A 264 -8.86 22.72 -12.03
C LEU A 264 -10.26 22.14 -12.27
N GLU A 265 -10.79 22.22 -13.50
CA GLU A 265 -12.09 21.64 -13.84
C GLU A 265 -12.07 20.11 -13.77
N SER A 266 -11.05 19.46 -14.34
CA SER A 266 -10.88 18.01 -14.18
C SER A 266 -10.63 17.64 -12.72
N ALA A 267 -9.82 18.41 -11.99
CA ALA A 267 -9.57 18.16 -10.57
C ALA A 267 -10.87 18.18 -9.77
N ARG A 268 -11.72 19.18 -10.00
CA ARG A 268 -13.04 19.31 -9.38
C ARG A 268 -13.94 18.14 -9.69
N SER A 269 -13.99 17.69 -10.95
CA SER A 269 -14.75 16.50 -11.34
C SER A 269 -14.33 15.25 -10.55
N TYR A 270 -13.02 15.01 -10.42
CA TYR A 270 -12.49 13.87 -9.66
C TYR A 270 -12.74 13.99 -8.14
N TYR A 271 -12.54 15.17 -7.55
CA TYR A 271 -12.86 15.39 -6.14
C TYR A 271 -14.35 15.25 -5.84
N ALA A 272 -15.23 15.74 -6.73
CA ALA A 272 -16.68 15.58 -6.58
C ALA A 272 -17.09 14.10 -6.61
N ARG A 273 -16.55 13.31 -7.53
CA ARG A 273 -16.78 11.84 -7.56
C ARG A 273 -16.31 11.16 -6.27
N SER A 274 -15.15 11.56 -5.73
CA SER A 274 -14.65 11.04 -4.45
C SER A 274 -15.55 11.43 -3.28
N LEU A 275 -16.05 12.67 -3.27
CA LEU A 275 -17.02 13.15 -2.29
C LEU A 275 -18.31 12.34 -2.32
N ASP A 276 -18.84 12.03 -3.50
CA ASP A 276 -20.06 11.24 -3.65
C ASP A 276 -19.88 9.81 -3.11
N VAL A 277 -18.73 9.18 -3.37
CA VAL A 277 -18.38 7.87 -2.80
C VAL A 277 -18.41 7.92 -1.26
N ARG A 278 -17.80 8.95 -0.65
CA ARG A 278 -17.78 9.11 0.82
C ARG A 278 -19.14 9.44 1.41
N ARG A 279 -19.93 10.29 0.74
CA ARG A 279 -21.29 10.63 1.18
C ARG A 279 -22.19 9.39 1.18
N ASN A 280 -22.10 8.55 0.17
CA ASN A 280 -22.87 7.30 0.12
C ASN A 280 -22.42 6.33 1.22
N ALA A 281 -21.11 6.17 1.43
CA ALA A 281 -20.58 5.32 2.49
C ALA A 281 -21.02 5.76 3.90
N VAL A 282 -21.06 7.07 4.19
CA VAL A 282 -21.56 7.59 5.49
C VAL A 282 -23.05 7.33 5.67
N LYS A 283 -23.86 7.36 4.60
CA LYS A 283 -25.28 7.02 4.68
C LYS A 283 -25.51 5.53 4.96
N GLU A 284 -24.68 4.66 4.39
CA GLU A 284 -24.74 3.21 4.60
C GLU A 284 -24.14 2.78 5.95
N HIS A 285 -23.13 3.52 6.44
CA HIS A 285 -22.37 3.21 7.66
C HIS A 285 -22.29 4.43 8.59
N SER A 286 -23.44 4.90 9.08
CA SER A 286 -23.55 6.13 9.88
C SER A 286 -22.81 6.10 11.23
N ASN A 287 -22.40 4.92 11.71
CA ASN A 287 -21.75 4.74 13.01
C ASN A 287 -20.22 4.58 12.93
N VAL A 288 -19.58 4.95 11.82
CA VAL A 288 -18.12 4.82 11.66
C VAL A 288 -17.46 6.21 11.65
N PRO A 289 -16.88 6.67 12.77
CA PRO A 289 -16.34 8.03 12.87
C PRO A 289 -15.25 8.37 11.86
N SER A 290 -14.42 7.39 11.47
CA SER A 290 -13.39 7.60 10.45
C SER A 290 -13.97 7.97 9.08
N GLN A 291 -15.18 7.50 8.73
CA GLN A 291 -15.83 7.86 7.46
C GLN A 291 -16.31 9.31 7.47
N VAL A 292 -16.74 9.84 8.62
CA VAL A 292 -17.13 11.25 8.75
C VAL A 292 -15.91 12.16 8.59
N VAL A 293 -14.76 11.78 9.15
CA VAL A 293 -13.50 12.51 8.94
C VAL A 293 -13.08 12.47 7.47
N ASP A 294 -13.14 11.32 6.82
CA ASP A 294 -12.81 11.19 5.40
C ASP A 294 -13.78 11.98 4.50
N LEU A 295 -15.07 12.04 4.85
CA LEU A 295 -16.07 12.88 4.19
C LEU A 295 -15.73 14.38 4.29
N ALA A 296 -15.38 14.85 5.49
CA ALA A 296 -14.99 16.25 5.69
C ALA A 296 -13.73 16.63 4.88
N ILE A 297 -12.77 15.72 4.76
CA ILE A 297 -11.59 15.91 3.90
C ILE A 297 -12.00 16.04 2.42
N SER A 298 -12.91 15.18 1.94
CA SER A 298 -13.40 15.26 0.56
C SER A 298 -14.17 16.57 0.30
N LEU A 299 -14.97 17.04 1.27
CA LEU A 299 -15.63 18.35 1.19
C LEU A 299 -14.61 19.49 1.07
N ALA A 300 -13.56 19.46 1.91
CA ALA A 300 -12.49 20.46 1.89
C ALA A 300 -11.75 20.52 0.55
N LYS A 301 -11.46 19.36 -0.08
CA LYS A 301 -10.82 19.31 -1.40
C LYS A 301 -11.70 19.91 -2.51
N VAL A 302 -13.01 19.66 -2.49
CA VAL A 302 -13.94 20.28 -3.44
C VAL A 302 -14.06 21.78 -3.21
N ALA A 303 -14.15 22.21 -1.95
CA ALA A 303 -14.18 23.63 -1.59
C ALA A 303 -12.91 24.37 -2.04
N ASP A 304 -11.73 23.78 -1.82
CA ASP A 304 -10.46 24.39 -2.23
C ASP A 304 -10.37 24.58 -3.75
N VAL A 305 -10.77 23.59 -4.55
CA VAL A 305 -10.78 23.75 -6.01
C VAL A 305 -11.87 24.73 -6.48
N ASP A 306 -13.05 24.77 -5.83
CA ASP A 306 -14.09 25.75 -6.13
C ASP A 306 -13.60 27.19 -5.89
N ARG A 307 -12.88 27.42 -4.78
CA ARG A 307 -12.22 28.69 -4.49
C ARG A 307 -11.24 29.09 -5.59
N ASN A 308 -10.39 28.16 -6.01
CA ASN A 308 -9.41 28.43 -7.08
C ASN A 308 -10.06 28.64 -8.45
N LEU A 309 -11.28 28.15 -8.65
CA LEU A 309 -12.12 28.44 -9.82
C LEU A 309 -12.88 29.77 -9.69
N GLY A 310 -12.75 30.49 -8.57
CA GLY A 310 -13.44 31.76 -8.31
C GLY A 310 -14.83 31.64 -7.69
N ASN A 311 -15.28 30.43 -7.33
CA ASN A 311 -16.58 30.16 -6.74
C ASN A 311 -16.55 30.28 -5.20
N GLU A 312 -16.12 31.44 -4.67
CA GLU A 312 -15.82 31.59 -3.23
C GLU A 312 -17.00 31.28 -2.31
N ASN A 313 -18.21 31.77 -2.61
CA ASN A 313 -19.38 31.50 -1.78
C ASN A 313 -19.66 29.99 -1.66
N VAL A 314 -19.53 29.27 -2.77
CA VAL A 314 -19.72 27.82 -2.83
C VAL A 314 -18.64 27.08 -2.03
N ALA A 315 -17.40 27.57 -2.07
CA ALA A 315 -16.30 27.04 -1.28
C ALA A 315 -16.53 27.23 0.22
N VAL A 316 -16.94 28.43 0.65
CA VAL A 316 -17.26 28.75 2.05
C VAL A 316 -18.37 27.85 2.57
N ASP A 317 -19.48 27.73 1.84
CA ASP A 317 -20.61 26.87 2.22
C ASP A 317 -20.16 25.42 2.45
N ARG A 318 -19.26 24.91 1.59
CA ARG A 318 -18.69 23.56 1.70
C ARG A 318 -17.70 23.41 2.86
N PHE A 319 -16.87 24.41 3.13
CA PHE A 319 -16.00 24.40 4.31
C PHE A 319 -16.83 24.39 5.60
N GLU A 320 -17.90 25.18 5.67
CA GLU A 320 -18.84 25.16 6.80
C GLU A 320 -19.56 23.82 6.94
N GLU A 321 -19.98 23.20 5.84
CA GLU A 321 -20.54 21.83 5.84
C GLU A 321 -19.55 20.84 6.48
N ALA A 322 -18.28 20.89 6.07
CA ALA A 322 -17.24 20.03 6.60
C ALA A 322 -17.01 20.23 8.11
N ILE A 323 -17.00 21.48 8.58
CA ILE A 323 -16.88 21.81 10.01
C ILE A 323 -18.06 21.24 10.79
N LYS A 324 -19.30 21.49 10.34
CA LYS A 324 -20.52 20.98 10.99
C LYS A 324 -20.51 19.46 11.09
N CYS A 325 -20.06 18.75 10.04
CA CYS A 325 -19.89 17.30 10.08
C CYS A 325 -18.93 16.86 11.20
N LEU A 326 -17.76 17.50 11.30
CA LEU A 326 -16.76 17.16 12.32
C LEU A 326 -17.18 17.56 13.74
N GLU A 327 -17.87 18.69 13.92
CA GLU A 327 -18.35 19.12 15.24
C GLU A 327 -19.46 18.21 15.77
N SER A 328 -20.36 17.77 14.91
CA SER A 328 -21.44 16.84 15.26
C SER A 328 -20.97 15.41 15.55
N LEU A 329 -19.72 15.09 15.21
CA LEU A 329 -19.14 13.76 15.41
C LEU A 329 -18.94 13.46 16.90
N LYS A 330 -19.58 12.38 17.36
CA LYS A 330 -19.38 11.82 18.71
C LYS A 330 -18.35 10.71 18.63
N LEU A 331 -17.39 10.75 19.55
CA LEU A 331 -16.28 9.81 19.63
C LEU A 331 -16.23 9.20 21.02
N ASP A 332 -15.87 7.93 21.06
CA ASP A 332 -15.60 7.23 22.31
C ASP A 332 -14.18 7.53 22.80
N ALA A 333 -13.92 7.29 24.10
CA ALA A 333 -12.65 7.69 24.74
C ALA A 333 -11.41 6.95 24.19
N ASP A 334 -11.61 5.82 23.53
CA ASP A 334 -10.58 4.99 22.91
C ASP A 334 -10.21 5.42 21.47
N GLU A 335 -11.01 6.27 20.82
CA GLU A 335 -10.79 6.72 19.44
C GLU A 335 -9.79 7.88 19.30
N THR A 336 -8.69 7.80 20.05
CA THR A 336 -7.65 8.86 20.14
C THR A 336 -7.06 9.26 18.78
N VAL A 337 -6.84 8.29 17.88
CA VAL A 337 -6.30 8.54 16.53
C VAL A 337 -7.31 9.29 15.65
N VAL A 338 -8.60 8.94 15.74
CA VAL A 338 -9.66 9.61 14.97
C VAL A 338 -9.85 11.03 15.49
N GLU A 339 -9.84 11.22 16.81
CA GLU A 339 -9.92 12.55 17.43
C GLU A 339 -8.74 13.44 17.03
N GLN A 340 -7.51 12.90 16.98
CA GLN A 340 -6.35 13.65 16.51
C GLN A 340 -6.51 14.09 15.05
N ARG A 341 -6.97 13.18 14.17
CA ARG A 341 -7.26 13.50 12.76
C ARG A 341 -8.36 14.55 12.65
N ARG A 342 -9.45 14.41 13.39
CA ARG A 342 -10.58 15.35 13.43
C ARG A 342 -10.12 16.75 13.80
N LYS A 343 -9.34 16.92 14.88
CA LYS A 343 -8.80 18.23 15.29
C LYS A 343 -7.93 18.85 14.21
N SER A 344 -7.02 18.07 13.63
CA SER A 344 -6.16 18.57 12.55
C SER A 344 -6.95 19.06 11.33
N VAL A 345 -8.06 18.40 11.00
CA VAL A 345 -8.91 18.81 9.88
C VAL A 345 -9.75 20.05 10.26
N LEU A 346 -10.30 20.11 11.47
CA LEU A 346 -11.01 21.29 11.98
C LEU A 346 -10.11 22.54 11.98
N ASP A 347 -8.88 22.42 12.47
CA ASP A 347 -7.92 23.53 12.50
C ASP A 347 -7.62 24.03 11.08
N PHE A 348 -7.45 23.12 10.12
CA PHE A 348 -7.27 23.48 8.71
C PHE A 348 -8.50 24.22 8.16
N LEU A 349 -9.71 23.71 8.39
CA LEU A 349 -10.96 24.31 7.89
C LEU A 349 -11.20 25.70 8.48
N HIS A 350 -10.99 25.89 9.78
CA HIS A 350 -11.10 27.20 10.42
C HIS A 350 -10.10 28.20 9.85
N ASN A 351 -8.86 27.78 9.59
CA ASN A 351 -7.87 28.64 8.94
C ASN A 351 -8.31 29.06 7.52
N GLN A 352 -8.88 28.13 6.74
CA GLN A 352 -9.38 28.42 5.38
C GLN A 352 -10.53 29.44 5.36
N LEU A 353 -11.37 29.49 6.41
CA LEU A 353 -12.44 30.49 6.54
C LEU A 353 -11.91 31.83 7.07
N ALA A 354 -10.96 31.81 8.01
CA ALA A 354 -10.35 33.01 8.57
C ALA A 354 -9.54 33.80 7.52
N GLU A 355 -8.87 33.11 6.60
CA GLU A 355 -8.18 33.74 5.45
C GLU A 355 -9.16 34.49 4.54
N ASN A 356 -10.36 33.95 4.33
CA ASN A 356 -11.39 34.60 3.52
C ASN A 356 -11.98 35.86 4.21
N GLN A 357 -12.16 35.83 5.53
CA GLN A 357 -12.64 37.01 6.26
C GLN A 357 -11.65 38.18 6.18
N LYS A 358 -10.34 37.89 6.16
CA LYS A 358 -9.28 38.90 5.98
C LYS A 358 -9.23 39.45 4.56
N SER A 359 -9.35 38.61 3.54
CA SER A 359 -9.40 39.10 2.14
C SER A 359 -10.66 39.94 1.86
N ALA A 360 -11.78 39.62 2.50
CA ALA A 360 -13.02 40.40 2.40
C ALA A 360 -12.92 41.76 3.13
N SER A 361 -12.22 41.85 4.27
CA SER A 361 -12.00 43.13 4.98
C SER A 361 -11.04 44.05 4.23
N ASP A 362 -10.03 43.49 3.56
CA ASP A 362 -9.04 44.27 2.81
C ASP A 362 -9.58 44.77 1.45
N SER A 363 -10.54 44.05 0.85
CA SER A 363 -11.21 44.47 -0.40
C SER A 363 -12.37 45.45 -0.20
N SER A 364 -12.87 45.60 1.03
CA SER A 364 -13.92 46.57 1.39
C SER A 364 -13.37 47.89 1.95
N SER A 365 -12.05 48.03 2.05
CA SER A 365 -11.35 49.20 2.58
C SER A 365 -10.55 50.00 1.53
N VAL A 366 -10.74 49.69 0.24
CA VAL A 366 -10.25 50.44 -0.94
C VAL A 366 -11.45 50.97 -1.71
#